data_AF-A0A2A5P060-F1
#
_entry.id   AF-A0A2A5P060-F1
#
_cell.length_a   1.000
_cell.length_b   1.000
_cell.length_c   1.000
_cell.angle_alpha   90.00
_cell.angle_beta   90.00
_cell.angle_gamma   90.00
#
_symmetry.space_group_name_H-M   'P 1'
#
loop_
_entity.id
_entity.type
_entity.pdbx_description
1 polymer ?
#
loop_
_entity_poly.entity_id
_entity_poly.type
_entity_poly.pdbx_seq_one_letter_code
_entity_poly.pdbx_strand_id
1 'polypeptide(L)'
;MVSRVGGEGGVVDLGRALMAVYVSLYKRPGVLVLTDKAFVLYDKQSLKRLLPVVGDALRILDEKAAAEISRLEGKELVKALKEHGFKPRSLLLYSDVRRVEIEKGLMGSIKLKIATTKEDVEFRLGTFPGGPSRDEQRSRLVSKLRELGIPVTERA
;
A
#
# COMPACT_ATOMS: atom_id res chain seq x y z
N MET A 1 1.29 -7.17 16.22
CA MET A 1 0.36 -8.14 15.62
C MET A 1 -0.55 -7.44 14.62
N VAL A 2 -0.22 -7.51 13.33
CA VAL A 2 -1.07 -6.98 12.25
C VAL A 2 -2.28 -7.91 12.08
N SER A 3 -3.50 -7.38 12.21
CA SER A 3 -4.73 -8.17 12.05
C SER A 3 -4.74 -8.83 10.67
N ARG A 4 -4.76 -10.16 10.65
CA ARG A 4 -4.93 -10.94 9.42
C ARG A 4 -6.36 -10.70 8.93
N VAL A 5 -6.50 -10.34 7.66
CA VAL A 5 -7.81 -10.26 7.03
C VAL A 5 -8.25 -11.69 6.74
N GLY A 6 -9.00 -12.31 7.65
CA GLY A 6 -9.56 -13.63 7.40
C GLY A 6 -10.30 -14.26 8.58
N GLY A 7 -11.63 -14.36 8.42
CA GLY A 7 -12.47 -15.44 8.96
C GLY A 7 -13.18 -15.15 10.29
N GLU A 8 -14.36 -14.52 10.20
CA GLU A 8 -15.61 -14.77 10.97
C GLU A 8 -16.42 -13.47 11.19
N GLY A 9 -17.62 -13.43 10.60
CA GLY A 9 -18.79 -12.70 11.14
C GLY A 9 -18.90 -11.18 10.96
N GLY A 10 -17.83 -10.42 10.72
CA GLY A 10 -17.92 -8.96 10.56
C GLY A 10 -17.46 -8.50 9.18
N VAL A 11 -18.37 -8.01 8.34
CA VAL A 11 -17.98 -7.20 7.18
C VAL A 11 -17.39 -5.91 7.74
N VAL A 12 -16.07 -5.84 7.84
CA VAL A 12 -15.39 -4.59 8.20
C VAL A 12 -15.59 -3.64 7.02
N ASP A 13 -16.40 -2.60 7.22
CA ASP A 13 -16.58 -1.55 6.23
C ASP A 13 -15.31 -0.71 6.15
N LEU A 14 -14.52 -0.98 5.11
CA LEU A 14 -13.29 -0.27 4.80
C LEU A 14 -13.57 1.07 4.11
N GLY A 15 -14.83 1.34 3.77
CA GLY A 15 -15.28 2.51 3.03
C GLY A 15 -14.63 2.66 1.65
N ARG A 16 -14.54 3.90 1.15
CA ARG A 16 -14.10 4.18 -0.22
C ARG A 16 -12.58 4.11 -0.33
N ALA A 17 -12.07 3.34 -1.28
CA ALA A 17 -10.64 3.39 -1.64
C ALA A 17 -10.30 4.77 -2.25
N LEU A 18 -9.28 5.42 -1.73
CA LEU A 18 -8.93 6.80 -2.08
C LEU A 18 -7.69 6.87 -2.95
N MET A 19 -6.69 6.05 -2.64
CA MET A 19 -5.48 5.93 -3.45
C MET A 19 -4.74 4.64 -3.12
N ALA A 20 -3.79 4.29 -3.98
CA ALA A 20 -2.85 3.22 -3.74
C ALA A 20 -1.41 3.74 -3.84
N VAL A 21 -0.56 3.30 -2.91
CA VAL A 21 0.89 3.49 -2.99
C VAL A 21 1.58 2.14 -3.01
N TYR A 22 2.65 2.05 -3.78
CA TYR A 22 3.41 0.81 -3.88
C TYR A 22 4.45 0.77 -2.76
N VAL A 23 4.47 -0.32 -2.01
CA VAL A 23 5.29 -0.46 -0.81
C VAL A 23 6.06 -1.77 -0.78
N SER A 24 7.16 -1.76 -0.06
CA SER A 24 7.85 -2.98 0.37
C SER A 24 7.77 -3.13 1.89
N LEU A 25 7.24 -4.27 2.34
CA LEU A 25 7.24 -4.69 3.75
C LEU A 25 8.18 -5.91 3.88
N TYR A 26 9.26 -5.79 4.67
CA TYR A 26 10.28 -6.84 4.83
C TYR A 26 10.77 -7.45 3.49
N LYS A 27 11.09 -6.61 2.51
CA LYS A 27 11.50 -6.99 1.14
C LYS A 27 10.43 -7.68 0.30
N ARG A 28 9.18 -7.76 0.77
CA ARG A 28 8.05 -8.24 -0.03
C ARG A 28 7.30 -7.06 -0.64
N PRO A 29 7.18 -7.00 -1.98
CA PRO A 29 6.39 -5.96 -2.63
C PRO A 29 4.90 -6.14 -2.34
N GLY A 30 4.18 -5.04 -2.26
CA GLY A 30 2.75 -4.98 -2.04
C GLY A 30 2.19 -3.61 -2.40
N VAL A 31 0.87 -3.48 -2.32
CA VAL A 31 0.16 -2.23 -2.54
C VAL A 31 -0.51 -1.85 -1.23
N LEU A 32 -0.18 -0.68 -0.70
CA LEU A 32 -0.88 -0.10 0.42
C LEU A 32 -1.99 0.78 -0.13
N VAL A 33 -3.23 0.36 0.09
CA VAL A 33 -4.41 1.13 -0.28
C VAL A 33 -4.81 1.99 0.91
N LEU A 34 -4.96 3.28 0.68
CA LEU A 34 -5.62 4.19 1.61
C LEU A 34 -7.11 4.19 1.28
N THR A 35 -7.92 4.01 2.30
CA THR A 35 -9.36 4.22 2.23
C THR A 35 -9.74 5.43 3.08
N ASP A 36 -11.01 5.77 3.18
CA ASP A 36 -11.50 6.79 4.12
C ASP A 36 -11.48 6.33 5.59
N LYS A 37 -11.27 5.04 5.86
CA LYS A 37 -11.33 4.44 7.21
C LYS A 37 -10.06 3.71 7.64
N ALA A 38 -9.20 3.31 6.71
CA ALA A 38 -8.09 2.42 7.02
C ALA A 38 -6.95 2.46 5.99
N PHE A 39 -5.81 1.90 6.41
CA PHE A 39 -4.81 1.38 5.49
C PHE A 39 -5.03 -0.11 5.27
N VAL A 40 -5.08 -0.54 4.01
CA VAL A 40 -5.22 -1.94 3.64
C VAL A 40 -4.00 -2.37 2.83
N LEU A 41 -3.20 -3.28 3.36
CA LEU A 41 -2.08 -3.85 2.64
C LEU A 41 -2.58 -5.02 1.80
N TYR A 42 -2.40 -4.89 0.49
CA TYR A 42 -2.57 -5.95 -0.48
C TYR A 42 -1.22 -6.53 -0.86
N ASP A 43 -1.13 -7.85 -0.96
CA ASP A 43 0.01 -8.52 -1.56
C ASP A 43 -0.42 -9.37 -2.75
N LYS A 44 0.50 -9.52 -3.72
CA LYS A 44 0.27 -10.40 -4.86
C LYS A 44 0.62 -11.80 -4.40
N GLN A 45 -0.37 -12.71 -4.39
CA GLN A 45 -0.05 -14.13 -4.24
C GLN A 45 0.76 -14.55 -5.47
N SER A 46 2.05 -14.76 -5.27
CA SER A 46 2.97 -15.02 -6.37
C SER A 46 2.58 -16.31 -7.09
N LEU A 47 2.21 -16.19 -8.37
CA LEU A 47 2.10 -17.30 -9.32
C LEU A 47 3.46 -18.03 -9.53
N LYS A 48 4.57 -17.54 -8.96
CA LYS A 48 5.87 -18.25 -8.96
C LYS A 48 5.80 -19.65 -8.37
N ARG A 49 4.78 -19.98 -7.55
CA ARG A 49 4.56 -21.36 -7.10
C ARG A 49 4.07 -22.31 -8.20
N LEU A 50 3.59 -21.79 -9.33
CA LEU A 50 3.07 -22.57 -10.45
C LEU A 50 4.06 -22.76 -11.59
N LEU A 51 4.96 -21.79 -11.87
CA LEU A 51 5.93 -21.92 -12.98
C LEU A 51 7.30 -21.26 -12.65
N PRO A 52 8.40 -22.02 -12.61
CA PRO A 52 9.73 -21.52 -12.23
C PRO A 52 10.48 -20.73 -13.34
N VAL A 53 9.98 -20.70 -14.58
CA VAL A 53 10.78 -20.29 -15.77
C VAL A 53 10.52 -18.85 -16.22
N VAL A 54 9.51 -18.14 -15.71
CA VAL A 54 9.05 -16.84 -16.26
C VAL A 54 9.37 -15.66 -15.33
N GLY A 55 10.58 -15.63 -14.75
CA GLY A 55 10.95 -14.68 -13.70
C GLY A 55 10.84 -13.20 -14.10
N ASP A 56 11.29 -12.85 -15.31
CA ASP A 56 11.37 -11.45 -15.77
C ASP A 56 10.06 -10.96 -16.42
N ALA A 57 9.38 -11.81 -17.19
CA ALA A 57 8.06 -11.47 -17.74
C ALA A 57 7.00 -11.30 -16.63
N LEU A 58 7.05 -12.11 -15.56
CA LEU A 58 6.19 -11.91 -14.39
C LEU A 58 6.50 -10.59 -13.67
N ARG A 59 7.77 -10.18 -13.58
CA ARG A 59 8.16 -8.89 -13.00
C ARG A 59 7.59 -7.70 -13.78
N ILE A 60 7.69 -7.72 -15.11
CA ILE A 60 7.16 -6.66 -15.97
C ILE A 60 5.63 -6.57 -15.87
N LEU A 61 4.94 -7.71 -15.76
CA LEU A 61 3.49 -7.76 -15.53
C LEU A 61 3.10 -7.22 -14.15
N ASP A 62 3.91 -7.48 -13.12
CA ASP A 62 3.72 -6.93 -11.77
C ASP A 62 3.90 -5.40 -11.75
N GLU A 63 4.89 -4.89 -12.48
CA GLU A 63 5.17 -3.45 -12.59
C GLU A 63 4.09 -2.70 -13.38
N LYS A 64 3.63 -3.25 -14.51
CA LYS A 64 2.51 -2.67 -15.28
C LYS A 64 1.22 -2.61 -14.46
N ALA A 65 0.88 -3.70 -13.77
CA ALA A 65 -0.30 -3.74 -12.90
C ALA A 65 -0.19 -2.74 -11.74
N ALA A 66 0.98 -2.63 -11.11
CA ALA A 66 1.21 -1.64 -10.05
C ALA A 66 1.08 -0.20 -10.58
N ALA A 67 1.51 0.06 -11.82
CA ALA A 67 1.37 1.36 -12.48
C ALA A 67 -0.06 1.75 -12.74
N GLU A 68 -0.84 0.83 -13.27
CA GLU A 68 -2.27 1.02 -13.45
C GLU A 68 -2.96 1.30 -12.11
N ILE A 69 -2.78 0.42 -11.13
CA ILE A 69 -3.36 0.53 -9.79
C ILE A 69 -3.04 1.87 -9.12
N SER A 70 -1.80 2.37 -9.23
CA SER A 70 -1.38 3.64 -8.60
C SER A 70 -2.05 4.90 -9.15
N ARG A 71 -2.72 4.79 -10.31
CA ARG A 71 -3.48 5.88 -10.93
C ARG A 71 -4.99 5.80 -10.65
N LEU A 72 -5.47 4.67 -10.15
CA LEU A 72 -6.89 4.43 -9.93
C LEU A 72 -7.32 4.85 -8.53
N GLU A 73 -8.62 5.16 -8.40
CA GLU A 73 -9.28 5.47 -7.13
C GLU A 73 -10.64 4.77 -7.05
N GLY A 74 -11.24 4.74 -5.86
CA GLY A 74 -12.61 4.27 -5.65
C GLY A 74 -12.83 2.80 -6.04
N LYS A 75 -13.95 2.55 -6.73
CA LYS A 75 -14.38 1.20 -7.12
C LYS A 75 -13.46 0.58 -8.17
N GLU A 76 -12.89 1.39 -9.05
CA GLU A 76 -12.00 0.94 -10.13
C GLU A 76 -10.70 0.38 -9.56
N LEU A 77 -10.14 1.04 -8.54
CA LEU A 77 -8.97 0.55 -7.81
C LEU A 77 -9.21 -0.84 -7.21
N VAL A 78 -10.35 -1.04 -6.53
CA VAL A 78 -10.68 -2.34 -5.92
C VAL A 78 -10.88 -3.42 -6.98
N LYS A 79 -11.47 -3.08 -8.13
CA LYS A 79 -11.64 -4.00 -9.25
C LYS A 79 -10.29 -4.43 -9.83
N ALA A 80 -9.41 -3.47 -10.14
CA ALA A 80 -8.08 -3.74 -10.67
C ALA A 80 -7.23 -4.60 -9.72
N LEU A 81 -7.28 -4.34 -8.41
CA LEU A 81 -6.58 -5.17 -7.41
C LEU A 81 -7.01 -6.64 -7.51
N LYS A 82 -8.32 -6.91 -7.63
CA LYS A 82 -8.84 -8.29 -7.78
C LYS A 82 -8.41 -8.92 -9.10
N GLU A 83 -8.56 -8.19 -10.21
CA GLU A 83 -8.22 -8.67 -11.56
C GLU A 83 -6.73 -9.01 -11.70
N HIS A 84 -5.86 -8.23 -11.06
CA HIS A 84 -4.42 -8.48 -11.04
C HIS A 84 -3.97 -9.47 -9.95
N GLY A 85 -4.90 -10.07 -9.21
CA GLY A 85 -4.61 -11.12 -8.22
C GLY A 85 -4.00 -10.62 -6.90
N PHE A 86 -4.17 -9.34 -6.58
CA PHE A 86 -3.81 -8.80 -5.28
C PHE A 86 -4.88 -9.16 -4.24
N LYS A 87 -4.45 -9.70 -3.10
CA LYS A 87 -5.35 -10.08 -2.01
C LYS A 87 -5.06 -9.24 -0.77
N PRO A 88 -6.10 -8.86 0.00
CA PRO A 88 -5.88 -8.14 1.25
C PRO A 88 -5.19 -9.09 2.23
N ARG A 89 -4.10 -8.61 2.83
CA ARG A 89 -3.30 -9.37 3.80
C ARG A 89 -3.41 -8.80 5.20
N SER A 90 -3.48 -7.48 5.29
CA SER A 90 -3.39 -6.77 6.55
C SER A 90 -4.18 -5.47 6.50
N LEU A 91 -4.69 -5.07 7.66
CA LEU A 91 -5.54 -3.90 7.85
C LEU A 91 -5.05 -3.10 9.06
N LEU A 92 -5.02 -1.77 8.94
CA LEU A 92 -4.79 -0.83 10.03
C LEU A 92 -5.90 0.23 10.01
N LEU A 93 -6.81 0.19 10.98
CA LEU A 93 -7.89 1.17 11.10
C LEU A 93 -7.32 2.52 11.56
N TYR A 94 -7.86 3.62 11.05
CA TYR A 94 -7.41 4.96 11.45
C TYR A 94 -7.66 5.26 12.93
N SER A 95 -8.66 4.63 13.54
CA SER A 95 -8.89 4.70 14.98
C SER A 95 -7.71 4.21 15.82
N ASP A 96 -6.88 3.33 15.27
CA ASP A 96 -5.69 2.79 15.94
C ASP A 96 -4.41 3.56 15.57
N VAL A 97 -4.46 4.49 14.60
CA VAL A 97 -3.28 5.22 14.10
C VAL A 97 -3.08 6.50 14.90
N ARG A 98 -1.92 6.63 15.55
CA ARG A 98 -1.54 7.84 16.29
C ARG A 98 -0.92 8.90 15.41
N ARG A 99 -0.03 8.47 14.51
CA ARG A 99 0.65 9.34 13.53
C ARG A 99 1.25 8.52 12.41
N VAL A 100 1.48 9.19 11.29
CA VAL A 100 2.25 8.68 10.16
C VAL A 100 3.53 9.50 10.04
N GLU A 101 4.67 8.85 10.16
CA GLU A 101 5.98 9.47 9.92
C GLU A 101 6.47 9.10 8.52
N ILE A 102 6.93 10.09 7.77
CA ILE A 102 7.48 9.92 6.43
C ILE A 102 8.89 10.47 6.43
N GLU A 103 9.87 9.60 6.19
CA GLU A 103 11.29 9.91 6.28
C GLU A 103 11.95 9.72 4.91
N LYS A 104 12.64 10.74 4.42
CA LYS A 104 13.47 10.62 3.22
C LYS A 104 14.83 10.05 3.62
N GLY A 105 15.17 8.91 3.06
CA GLY A 105 16.46 8.26 3.28
C GLY A 105 17.46 8.57 2.17
N LEU A 106 18.67 8.01 2.34
CA LEU A 106 19.73 8.07 1.33
C LEU A 106 19.26 7.52 -0.03
N MET A 107 19.83 8.05 -1.11
CA MET A 107 19.54 7.65 -2.50
C MET A 107 18.05 7.76 -2.90
N GLY A 108 17.33 8.74 -2.33
CA GLY A 108 15.93 8.99 -2.67
C GLY A 108 14.99 7.85 -2.25
N SER A 109 15.38 7.07 -1.23
CA SER A 109 14.46 6.14 -0.59
C SER A 109 13.47 6.92 0.29
N ILE A 110 12.24 6.44 0.42
CA ILE A 110 11.23 7.05 1.29
C ILE A 110 10.67 5.96 2.19
N LYS A 111 10.84 6.13 3.50
CA LYS A 111 10.28 5.25 4.52
C LYS A 111 8.96 5.85 5.02
N LEU A 112 7.95 5.00 5.12
CA LEU A 112 6.65 5.31 5.70
C LEU A 112 6.50 4.49 6.98
N LYS A 113 6.38 5.15 8.12
CA LYS A 113 6.18 4.51 9.42
C LYS A 113 4.80 4.89 9.97
N ILE A 114 3.94 3.90 10.15
CA ILE A 114 2.60 4.06 10.70
C ILE A 114 2.66 3.67 12.17
N ALA A 115 2.64 4.66 13.05
CA ALA A 115 2.66 4.44 14.50
C ALA A 115 1.23 4.20 14.98
N THR A 116 0.98 3.02 15.53
CA THR A 116 -0.33 2.65 16.07
C THR A 116 -0.32 2.65 17.60
N THR A 117 -1.48 2.40 18.21
CA THR A 117 -1.60 2.19 19.66
C THR A 117 -0.85 0.97 20.17
N LYS A 118 -0.63 -0.04 19.31
CA LYS A 118 -0.04 -1.34 19.69
C LYS A 118 1.41 -1.50 19.23
N GLU A 119 1.73 -1.07 18.02
CA GLU A 119 3.05 -1.23 17.41
C GLU A 119 3.29 -0.22 16.28
N ASP A 120 4.55 -0.09 15.89
CA ASP A 120 4.93 0.69 14.72
C ASP A 120 5.09 -0.24 13.51
N VAL A 121 4.47 0.12 12.38
CA VAL A 121 4.60 -0.63 11.11
C VAL A 121 5.39 0.21 10.11
N GLU A 122 6.47 -0.36 9.56
CA GLU A 122 7.33 0.32 8.60
C GLU A 122 7.20 -0.24 7.18
N PHE A 123 7.07 0.67 6.22
CA PHE A 123 7.02 0.42 4.79
C PHE A 123 8.11 1.24 4.08
N ARG A 124 8.54 0.78 2.90
CA ARG A 124 9.35 1.60 1.98
C ARG A 124 8.58 1.85 0.70
N LEU A 125 8.48 3.10 0.26
CA LEU A 125 7.86 3.42 -1.03
C LEU A 125 8.70 2.85 -2.16
N GLY A 126 8.04 2.08 -3.02
CA GLY A 126 8.63 1.58 -4.26
C GLY A 126 8.37 2.52 -5.43
N THR A 127 9.06 2.27 -6.53
CA THR A 127 8.79 2.88 -7.83
C THR A 127 8.91 1.79 -8.90
N PHE A 128 8.29 2.00 -10.05
CA PHE A 128 8.37 1.13 -11.21
C PHE A 128 8.25 1.96 -12.50
N PRO A 129 8.76 1.46 -13.64
CA PRO A 129 8.68 2.16 -14.92
C PRO A 129 7.23 2.48 -15.32
N GLY A 130 6.99 3.73 -15.75
CA GLY A 130 5.66 4.22 -16.10
C GLY A 130 4.77 4.58 -14.91
N GLY A 131 5.22 4.40 -13.68
CA GLY A 131 4.50 4.79 -12.47
C GLY A 131 4.75 6.21 -11.99
N PRO A 132 3.97 6.66 -10.98
CA PRO A 132 4.29 7.86 -10.25
C PRO A 132 5.63 7.70 -9.51
N SER A 133 6.42 8.76 -9.50
CA SER A 133 7.71 8.77 -8.79
C SER A 133 7.51 8.59 -7.27
N ARG A 134 8.57 8.24 -6.53
CA ARG A 134 8.48 8.13 -5.06
C ARG A 134 8.06 9.45 -4.41
N ASP A 135 8.61 10.57 -4.89
CA ASP A 135 8.26 11.90 -4.37
C ASP A 135 6.82 12.30 -4.73
N GLU A 136 6.31 11.89 -5.88
CA GLU A 136 4.92 12.08 -6.27
C GLU A 136 3.97 11.24 -5.40
N GLN A 137 4.25 9.95 -5.24
CA GLN A 137 3.49 9.08 -4.32
C GLN A 137 3.50 9.62 -2.90
N ARG A 138 4.66 10.10 -2.41
CA ARG A 138 4.78 10.77 -1.11
C ARG A 138 3.88 11.99 -1.03
N SER A 139 3.94 12.88 -2.02
CA SER A 139 3.19 14.14 -1.99
C SER A 139 1.69 13.91 -2.02
N ARG A 140 1.21 12.97 -2.86
CA ARG A 140 -0.19 12.53 -2.90
C ARG A 140 -0.61 11.91 -1.56
N LEU A 141 0.23 11.05 -0.99
CA LEU A 141 -0.01 10.40 0.30
C LEU A 141 -0.15 11.44 1.43
N VAL A 142 0.79 12.38 1.54
CA VAL A 142 0.76 13.44 2.55
C VAL A 142 -0.51 14.28 2.42
N SER A 143 -0.87 14.71 1.18
CA SER A 143 -2.11 15.45 0.93
C SER A 143 -3.32 14.66 1.43
N LYS A 144 -3.41 13.39 1.06
CA LYS A 144 -4.57 12.57 1.39
C LYS A 144 -4.72 12.30 2.89
N LEU A 145 -3.60 12.07 3.57
CA LEU A 145 -3.60 11.90 5.02
C LEU A 145 -4.02 13.18 5.75
N ARG A 146 -3.58 14.35 5.29
CA ARG A 146 -4.01 15.64 5.84
C ARG A 146 -5.49 15.89 5.61
N GLU A 147 -6.02 15.60 4.41
CA GLU A 147 -7.45 15.66 4.10
C GLU A 147 -8.30 14.79 5.04
N LEU A 148 -7.77 13.63 5.43
CA LEU A 148 -8.42 12.69 6.36
C LEU A 148 -8.24 13.06 7.84
N GLY A 149 -7.53 14.15 8.15
CA GLY A 149 -7.23 14.55 9.52
C GLY A 149 -6.24 13.62 10.24
N ILE A 150 -5.50 12.78 9.51
CA ILE A 150 -4.51 11.88 10.10
C ILE A 150 -3.22 12.67 10.35
N PRO A 151 -2.66 12.66 11.57
CA PRO A 151 -1.43 13.37 11.87
C PRO A 151 -0.26 12.84 11.04
N VAL A 152 0.41 13.74 10.29
CA VAL A 152 1.59 13.41 9.47
C VAL A 152 2.80 14.20 9.94
N THR A 153 3.93 13.54 10.10
CA THR A 153 5.24 14.16 10.36
C THR A 153 6.19 13.84 9.22
N GLU A 154 6.69 14.86 8.54
CA GLU A 154 7.71 14.71 7.49
C GLU A 154 9.10 14.96 8.07
N ARG A 155 10.04 14.03 7.82
CA ARG A 155 11.44 14.12 8.23
C ARG A 155 12.34 14.13 6.98
N ALA A 156 13.30 15.06 6.96
CA ALA A 156 14.24 15.26 5.87
C ALA A 156 15.40 14.26 5.92
#